data_AF-A0A0D3G145-F1
#
_entry.id   AF-A0A0D3G145-F1
#
_cell.length_a   1.000
_cell.length_b   1.000
_cell.length_c   1.000
_cell.angle_alpha   90.00
_cell.angle_beta   90.00
_cell.angle_gamma   90.00
#
_symmetry.space_group_name_H-M   'P 1'
#
loop_
_entity.id
_entity.type
_entity.pdbx_description
1 polymer ?
#
loop_
_entity_poly.entity_id
_entity_poly.type
_entity_poly.pdbx_seq_one_letter_code
_entity_poly.pdbx_strand_id
1 'polypeptide(L)' 'MNRNNNLLRNSKRNYGKKDSSSVSEVKRTYAALDLKDIFSEFERRCYNHLVTSIEAQKDHAAREILKSFLKKIHQRKK' A
#
# COMPACT_ATOMS: atom_id res chain seq x y z
N MET A 1 0.87 26.65 12.08
CA MET A 1 0.99 25.28 12.64
C MET A 1 0.92 24.27 11.49
N ASN A 2 1.91 23.38 11.39
CA ASN A 2 2.11 22.45 10.28
C ASN A 2 0.97 21.39 10.20
N ARG A 3 0.36 21.19 9.03
CA ARG A 3 -0.72 20.20 8.82
C ARG A 3 -0.31 18.80 9.30
N ASN A 4 0.96 18.42 9.09
CA ASN A 4 1.50 17.14 9.54
C ASN A 4 1.51 16.95 11.07
N ASN A 5 1.68 18.02 11.85
CA ASN A 5 1.70 17.92 13.32
C ASN A 5 0.30 17.67 13.91
N ASN A 6 -0.74 18.20 13.26
CA ASN A 6 -2.13 17.94 13.65
C ASN A 6 -2.54 16.51 13.30
N LEU A 7 -2.10 15.99 12.15
CA LEU A 7 -2.32 14.61 11.72
C LEU A 7 -1.68 13.59 12.68
N LEU A 8 -0.42 13.82 13.08
CA LEU A 8 0.30 12.99 14.06
C LEU A 8 -0.38 12.99 15.44
N ARG A 9 -0.87 14.14 15.92
CA ARG A 9 -1.63 14.21 17.17
C ARG A 9 -2.98 13.49 17.06
N ASN A 10 -3.65 13.58 15.92
CA ASN A 10 -4.94 12.94 15.69
C ASN A 10 -4.81 11.41 15.64
N SER A 11 -3.84 10.88 14.89
CA SER A 11 -3.53 9.44 14.88
C SER A 11 -3.17 8.92 16.27
N LYS A 12 -2.31 9.60 17.04
CA LYS A 12 -1.97 9.15 18.41
C LYS A 12 -3.18 9.11 19.36
N ARG A 13 -4.21 9.93 19.14
CA ARG A 13 -5.40 10.02 20.02
C ARG A 13 -6.49 9.02 19.66
N ASN A 14 -6.61 8.66 18.39
CA ASN A 14 -7.75 7.91 17.86
C ASN A 14 -7.39 6.51 17.34
N TYR A 15 -6.12 6.23 17.07
CA TYR A 15 -5.67 4.92 16.57
C TYR A 15 -5.71 3.87 17.69
N GLY A 16 -6.31 2.71 17.42
CA GLY A 16 -6.43 1.59 18.38
C GLY A 16 -7.66 1.64 19.30
N LYS A 17 -8.50 2.68 19.21
CA LYS A 17 -9.79 2.74 19.91
C LYS A 17 -10.89 2.07 19.09
N LYS A 18 -11.79 1.34 19.76
CA LYS A 18 -12.95 0.68 19.13
C LYS A 18 -14.10 1.63 18.81
N ASP A 19 -14.00 2.90 19.21
CA ASP A 19 -15.02 3.91 18.97
C ASP A 19 -15.16 4.23 17.47
N SER A 20 -16.38 4.10 16.94
CA SER A 20 -16.71 4.32 15.52
C SER A 20 -16.36 5.74 15.03
N SER A 21 -16.45 6.74 15.92
CA SER A 21 -16.06 8.13 15.64
C SER A 21 -14.55 8.27 15.43
N SER A 22 -13.75 7.64 16.30
CA SER A 22 -12.28 7.63 16.21
C SER A 22 -11.80 6.94 14.93
N VAL A 23 -12.43 5.84 14.55
CA VAL A 23 -12.15 5.13 13.27
C VAL A 23 -12.50 5.98 12.06
N SER A 24 -13.62 6.70 12.10
CA SER A 24 -14.08 7.55 11.00
C SER A 24 -13.14 8.74 10.79
N GLU A 25 -12.61 9.32 11.86
CA GLU A 25 -11.70 10.45 11.81
C GLU A 25 -10.29 10.06 11.30
N VAL A 26 -9.82 8.86 11.65
CA VAL A 26 -8.61 8.27 11.07
C VAL A 26 -8.80 7.97 9.57
N LYS A 27 -9.96 7.43 9.16
CA LYS A 27 -10.27 7.19 7.74
C LYS A 27 -10.34 8.49 6.93
N ARG A 28 -10.95 9.55 7.48
CA ARG A 28 -10.96 10.89 6.84
C ARG A 28 -9.56 11.45 6.70
N THR A 29 -8.72 11.27 7.72
CA THR A 29 -7.31 11.63 7.69
C THR A 29 -6.57 10.91 6.56
N TYR A 30 -6.81 9.61 6.37
CA TYR A 30 -6.23 8.85 5.27
C TYR A 30 -6.72 9.30 3.89
N ALA A 31 -8.01 9.62 3.76
CA ALA A 31 -8.56 10.16 2.52
C ALA A 31 -7.97 11.53 2.18
N ALA A 32 -7.76 12.41 3.17
CA ALA A 32 -7.18 13.74 2.98
C ALA A 32 -5.67 13.72 2.66
N LEU A 33 -5.01 12.58 2.87
CA LEU A 33 -3.60 12.34 2.57
C LEU A 33 -3.39 11.66 1.20
N ASP A 34 -4.47 11.45 0.44
CA ASP A 34 -4.46 10.73 -0.84
C ASP A 34 -3.70 9.40 -0.76
N LEU A 35 -3.83 8.70 0.38
CA LEU A 35 -3.15 7.41 0.62
C LEU A 35 -3.50 6.37 -0.43
N LYS A 36 -4.66 6.49 -1.07
CA LYS A 36 -5.08 5.64 -2.18
C LYS A 36 -4.19 5.83 -3.42
N ASP A 37 -3.83 7.06 -3.73
CA ASP A 37 -2.99 7.38 -4.89
C ASP A 37 -1.53 7.02 -4.58
N ILE A 38 -1.05 7.32 -3.36
CA ILE A 38 0.27 6.89 -2.88
C ILE A 38 0.40 5.37 -2.91
N PHE A 39 -0.63 4.65 -2.46
CA PHE A 39 -0.64 3.18 -2.51
C PHE A 39 -0.64 2.67 -3.95
N SER A 40 -1.41 3.29 -4.85
CA SER A 40 -1.46 2.89 -6.26
C SER A 40 -0.11 3.10 -6.96
N GLU A 41 0.57 4.21 -6.66
CA GLU A 41 1.93 4.47 -7.17
C GLU A 41 2.94 3.47 -6.60
N PHE A 42 2.86 3.19 -5.30
CA PHE A 42 3.69 2.18 -4.65
C PHE A 42 3.47 0.78 -5.23
N GLU A 43 2.22 0.37 -5.42
CA GLU A 43 1.86 -0.93 -6.03
C GLU A 43 2.46 -1.03 -7.44
N ARG A 44 2.31 0.01 -8.26
CA ARG A 44 2.89 0.04 -9.61
C ARG A 44 4.40 -0.05 -9.59
N ARG A 45 5.06 0.67 -8.68
CA ARG A 45 6.52 0.68 -8.54
C ARG A 45 7.05 -0.68 -8.08
N CYS A 46 6.40 -1.31 -7.09
CA CYS A 46 6.73 -2.65 -6.64
C CYS A 46 6.50 -3.68 -7.75
N TYR A 47 5.39 -3.59 -8.48
CA TYR A 47 5.10 -4.49 -9.59
C TYR A 47 6.18 -4.40 -10.68
N ASN A 48 6.52 -3.19 -11.12
CA ASN A 48 7.58 -2.98 -12.12
C ASN A 48 8.93 -3.52 -11.63
N HIS A 49 9.29 -3.26 -10.37
CA HIS A 49 10.54 -3.76 -9.80
C HIS A 49 10.60 -5.29 -9.76
N LEU A 50 9.49 -5.95 -9.38
CA LEU A 50 9.38 -7.40 -9.39
C LEU A 50 9.47 -7.97 -10.81
N VAL A 51 8.79 -7.36 -11.78
CA VAL A 51 8.88 -7.78 -13.20
C VAL A 51 10.31 -7.68 -13.71
N THR A 52 10.99 -6.55 -13.52
CA THR A 52 12.39 -6.38 -13.94
C THR A 52 13.31 -7.41 -13.29
N SER A 53 13.11 -7.69 -11.99
CA SER A 53 13.92 -8.66 -11.25
C SER A 53 13.72 -10.09 -11.75
N ILE A 54 12.47 -10.45 -12.09
CA ILE A 54 12.12 -11.75 -12.64
C ILE A 54 12.68 -11.91 -14.07
N GLU A 55 12.62 -10.86 -14.89
CA GLU A 55 13.16 -10.88 -16.26
C GLU A 55 14.69 -10.96 -16.31
N ALA A 56 15.38 -10.37 -15.33
CA ALA A 56 16.82 -10.47 -15.17
C ALA A 56 17.30 -11.88 -14.77
N GLN A 57 16.39 -12.76 -14.34
CA GLN A 57 16.71 -14.10 -13.86
C GLN A 57 17.01 -15.03 -15.03
N LYS A 58 18.21 -15.63 -15.05
CA LYS A 58 18.71 -16.46 -16.17
C LYS A 58 17.96 -17.79 -16.34
N ASP A 59 17.37 -18.30 -15.26
CA ASP A 59 16.60 -19.55 -15.26
C ASP A 59 15.17 -19.31 -15.75
N HIS A 60 14.83 -19.97 -16.86
CA HIS A 60 13.52 -19.90 -17.50
C HIS A 60 12.40 -20.49 -16.63
N ALA A 61 12.66 -21.62 -15.95
CA ALA A 61 11.66 -22.27 -15.11
C ALA A 61 11.33 -21.41 -13.88
N ALA A 62 12.36 -20.85 -13.24
CA ALA A 62 12.18 -19.93 -12.13
C ALA A 62 11.42 -18.66 -12.55
N ARG A 63 11.70 -18.13 -13.76
CA ARG A 63 11.00 -16.96 -14.30
C ARG A 63 9.50 -17.19 -14.47
N GLU A 64 9.12 -18.32 -15.06
CA GLU A 64 7.70 -18.65 -15.29
C GLU A 64 6.95 -18.92 -13.98
N ILE A 65 7.59 -19.58 -13.01
CA ILE A 65 7.03 -19.77 -11.67
C ILE A 65 6.79 -18.40 -11.01
N LEU A 66 7.80 -17.53 -10.98
CA LEU A 66 7.68 -16.22 -10.34
C LEU A 66 6.65 -15.32 -11.02
N LYS A 67 6.54 -15.36 -12.36
CA LYS A 67 5.45 -14.68 -13.10
C LYS A 67 4.07 -15.21 -12.71
N SER A 68 3.91 -16.53 -12.55
CA SER A 68 2.66 -17.15 -12.10
C SER A 68 2.28 -16.72 -10.67
N PHE A 69 3.26 -16.65 -9.76
CA PHE A 69 3.05 -16.11 -8.42
C PHE A 69 2.69 -14.63 -8.43
N LEU A 70 3.39 -13.81 -9.24
CA LEU A 70 3.11 -12.37 -9.35
C LEU A 70 1.68 -12.11 -9.82
N LYS A 71 1.20 -12.86 -10.83
CA LYS A 71 -0.20 -12.78 -11.30
C LYS A 71 -1.23 -13.16 -10.23
N LYS A 72 -0.90 -14.05 -9.29
CA LYS A 72 -1.82 -14.45 -8.21
C LYS A 72 -1.95 -13.39 -7.11
N ILE A 73 -0.95 -12.53 -6.93
CA ILE A 73 -0.92 -11.52 -5.87
C ILE A 73 -1.26 -10.12 -6.38
N HIS A 74 -0.95 -9.80 -7.64
CA HIS A 74 -1.24 -8.50 -8.24
C HIS A 74 -2.76 -8.28 -8.33
N GLN A 75 -3.26 -7.16 -7.80
CA GLN A 75 -4.68 -6.81 -7.77
C GLN A 75 -5.61 -7.76 -6.99
N ARG A 76 -5.08 -8.47 -5.99
CA ARG A 76 -5.90 -9.35 -5.15
C ARG A 76 -6.93 -8.52 -4.36
N LYS A 77 -8.22 -8.66 -4.72
CA LYS A 77 -9.37 -7.95 -4.10
C LYS A 77 -9.93 -8.62 -2.83
N LYS A 78 -9.14 -9.46 -2.15
CA LYS A 78 -9.60 -10.19 -0.96
C LYS A 78 -9.28 -9.42 0.30
#